data_AF-A0A434EIF6-F1
#
_entry.id   AF-A0A434EIF6-F1
#
_cell.length_a   1.000
_cell.length_b   1.000
_cell.length_c   1.000
_cell.angle_alpha   90.00
_cell.angle_beta   90.00
_cell.angle_gamma   90.00
#
_symmetry.space_group_name_H-M   'P 1'
#
loop_
_entity.id
_entity.type
_entity.pdbx_description
1 polymer ?
#
loop_
_entity_poly.entity_id
_entity_poly.type
_entity_poly.pdbx_seq_one_letter_code
_entity_poly.pdbx_strand_id
1 'polypeptide(L)'
;AAPPAAWLKALKPGGRMIFPWRPSEAVGLAVLITRLENGFACRPFMGSWFIPCVGASTAEPGAKIPTRERAARTRSIWLTQDKAPDRTATAVFGDVWFSSRAIRADNTR
;
A
#
# COMPACT_ATOMS: atom_id res chain seq x y z
N ALA A 1 2.88 8.51 4.60
CA ALA A 1 2.20 7.54 5.47
C ALA A 1 1.83 6.26 4.71
N ALA A 2 1.61 5.17 5.44
CA ALA A 2 1.07 3.90 4.94
C ALA A 2 -0.17 3.50 5.77
N PRO A 3 -1.06 2.63 5.26
CA PRO A 3 -2.09 2.04 6.10
C PRO A 3 -1.40 1.19 7.20
N PRO A 4 -1.79 1.32 8.48
CA PRO A 4 -1.24 0.50 9.55
C PRO A 4 -1.41 -0.99 9.24
N ALA A 5 -0.42 -1.80 9.58
CA ALA A 5 -0.48 -3.25 9.38
C ALA A 5 -1.73 -3.88 10.03
N ALA A 6 -2.14 -3.38 11.20
CA ALA A 6 -3.37 -3.82 11.87
C ALA A 6 -4.64 -3.60 11.03
N TRP A 7 -4.73 -2.49 10.28
CA TRP A 7 -5.88 -2.22 9.41
C TRP A 7 -5.92 -3.17 8.22
N LEU A 8 -4.76 -3.50 7.65
CA LEU A 8 -4.65 -4.51 6.61
C LEU A 8 -5.06 -5.89 7.14
N LYS A 9 -4.56 -6.29 8.32
CA LYS A 9 -4.90 -7.56 8.97
C LYS A 9 -6.40 -7.68 9.32
N ALA A 10 -7.08 -6.56 9.56
CA ALA A 10 -8.51 -6.54 9.86
C ALA A 10 -9.41 -6.80 8.64
N LEU A 11 -8.88 -6.72 7.41
CA LEU A 11 -9.67 -7.03 6.21
C LEU A 11 -9.93 -8.53 6.10
N LYS A 12 -11.21 -8.91 6.08
CA LYS A 12 -11.66 -10.25 5.65
C LYS A 12 -11.29 -10.51 4.18
N PRO A 13 -11.17 -11.78 3.73
CA PRO A 13 -11.02 -12.10 2.31
C PRO A 13 -12.09 -11.39 1.45
N GLY A 14 -11.67 -10.77 0.34
CA GLY A 14 -12.52 -9.93 -0.52
C GLY A 14 -12.89 -8.56 0.07
N GLY A 15 -12.53 -8.31 1.33
CA GLY A 15 -12.70 -7.02 2.01
C GLY A 15 -11.90 -5.92 1.34
N ARG A 16 -12.46 -4.70 1.37
CA ARG A 16 -11.92 -3.53 0.66
C ARG A 16 -11.75 -2.35 1.60
N MET A 17 -10.68 -1.59 1.38
CA MET A 17 -10.40 -0.33 2.06
C MET A 17 -9.96 0.71 1.05
N ILE A 18 -10.48 1.93 1.15
CA ILE A 18 -9.90 3.09 0.47
C ILE A 18 -8.96 3.76 1.46
N PHE A 19 -7.72 3.95 1.07
CA PHE A 19 -6.73 4.67 1.88
C PHE A 19 -6.28 5.94 1.16
N PRO A 20 -6.35 7.11 1.83
CA PRO A 20 -5.77 8.34 1.31
C PRO A 20 -4.24 8.26 1.42
N TRP A 21 -3.59 7.93 0.31
CA TRP A 21 -2.16 7.71 0.27
C TRP A 21 -1.39 8.98 -0.08
N ARG A 22 -0.87 9.64 0.96
CA ARG A 22 0.03 10.79 0.86
C ARG A 22 1.40 10.49 1.47
N PRO A 23 2.31 9.79 0.74
CA PRO A 23 3.62 9.42 1.26
C PRO A 23 4.62 10.58 1.30
N SER A 24 4.42 11.64 0.51
CA SER A 24 5.17 12.89 0.52
C SER A 24 4.27 14.05 0.10
N GLU A 25 4.76 15.29 0.19
CA GLU A 25 3.98 16.45 -0.26
C GLU A 25 3.64 16.41 -1.76
N ALA A 26 4.51 15.80 -2.58
CA ALA A 26 4.35 15.71 -4.03
C ALA A 26 3.44 14.57 -4.50
N VAL A 27 3.03 13.67 -3.59
CA VAL A 27 2.23 12.48 -3.94
C VAL A 27 0.97 12.47 -3.10
N GLY A 28 -0.19 12.66 -3.74
CA GLY A 28 -1.51 12.46 -3.14
C GLY A 28 -2.40 11.64 -4.06
N LEU A 29 -2.66 10.39 -3.67
CA LEU A 29 -3.48 9.44 -4.41
C LEU A 29 -4.50 8.80 -3.47
N ALA A 30 -5.69 8.50 -3.96
CA ALA A 30 -6.53 7.50 -3.32
C ALA A 30 -6.16 6.12 -3.85
N VAL A 31 -5.95 5.15 -2.95
CA VAL A 31 -5.70 3.75 -3.30
C VAL A 31 -6.86 2.88 -2.82
N LEU A 32 -7.34 2.00 -3.70
CA LEU A 32 -8.23 0.90 -3.32
C LEU A 32 -7.37 -0.31 -2.97
N ILE A 33 -7.54 -0.81 -1.76
CA ILE A 33 -6.87 -2.00 -1.24
C ILE A 33 -7.91 -3.10 -1.12
N THR A 34 -7.63 -4.27 -1.67
CA THR A 34 -8.49 -5.46 -1.56
C THR A 34 -7.69 -6.60 -0.95
N ARG A 35 -8.20 -7.22 0.12
CA ARG A 35 -7.62 -8.44 0.68
C ARG A 35 -7.89 -9.61 -0.26
N LEU A 36 -6.83 -10.21 -0.78
CA LEU A 36 -6.85 -11.50 -1.46
C LEU A 36 -6.34 -12.59 -0.52
N GLU A 37 -6.40 -13.85 -0.95
CA GLU A 37 -5.96 -15.00 -0.16
C GLU A 37 -4.48 -14.89 0.25
N ASN A 38 -3.62 -14.51 -0.71
CA ASN A 38 -2.17 -14.49 -0.58
C ASN A 38 -1.56 -13.08 -0.36
N GLY A 39 -2.38 -12.05 -0.15
CA GLY A 39 -1.89 -10.69 0.08
C GLY A 39 -2.92 -9.60 -0.17
N PHE A 40 -2.43 -8.38 -0.43
CA PHE A 40 -3.28 -7.22 -0.65
C PHE A 40 -3.09 -6.65 -2.07
N ALA A 41 -4.14 -6.68 -2.88
CA ALA A 41 -4.14 -5.97 -4.15
C ALA A 41 -4.28 -4.47 -3.87
N CYS A 42 -3.55 -3.64 -4.62
CA CYS A 42 -3.56 -2.20 -4.44
C CYS A 42 -3.69 -1.50 -5.79
N ARG A 43 -4.69 -0.63 -5.92
CA ARG A 43 -4.95 0.14 -7.13
C ARG A 43 -5.04 1.63 -6.81
N PRO A 44 -4.02 2.42 -7.15
CA PRO A 44 -4.16 3.87 -7.24
C PRO A 44 -5.19 4.20 -8.32
N PHE A 45 -6.21 5.02 -8.01
CA PHE A 45 -7.32 5.25 -8.95
C PHE A 45 -7.71 6.71 -9.18
N MET A 46 -7.28 7.64 -8.33
CA MET A 46 -7.44 9.07 -8.56
C MET A 46 -6.41 9.89 -7.79
N GLY A 47 -6.14 11.11 -8.26
CA GLY A 47 -5.47 12.11 -7.44
C GLY A 47 -6.34 12.48 -6.24
N SER A 48 -5.73 12.61 -5.07
CA SER A 48 -6.46 13.01 -3.87
C SER A 48 -5.53 13.62 -2.82
N TRP A 49 -5.82 14.86 -2.42
CA TRP A 49 -5.01 15.62 -1.46
C TRP A 49 -5.74 15.70 -0.13
N PHE A 50 -5.60 14.66 0.67
CA PHE A 50 -6.08 14.65 2.05
C PHE A 50 -5.09 15.34 2.99
N ILE A 51 -5.62 15.80 4.13
CA ILE A 51 -4.81 16.14 5.30
C ILE A 51 -3.94 14.91 5.62
N PRO A 52 -2.64 15.08 5.92
CA PRO A 52 -1.77 13.94 6.21
C PRO A 52 -2.37 13.05 7.30
N CYS A 53 -2.41 11.73 7.06
CA CYS A 53 -2.85 10.75 8.05
C CYS A 53 -1.75 10.52 9.10
N VAL A 54 -1.51 11.56 9.92
CA VAL A 54 -0.59 11.51 11.06
C VAL A 54 -1.07 10.45 12.04
N GLY A 55 -0.17 9.64 12.56
CA GLY A 55 -0.47 8.57 13.53
C GLY A 55 -0.94 7.23 12.94
N ALA A 56 -1.25 7.15 11.63
CA ALA A 56 -1.57 5.88 10.98
C ALA A 56 -0.31 5.02 10.81
N SER A 57 0.64 5.49 10.01
CA SER A 57 2.02 5.01 9.96
C SER A 57 2.85 6.12 9.33
N THR A 58 3.66 6.81 10.12
CA THR A 58 4.57 7.85 9.60
C THR A 58 5.77 7.20 8.91
N ALA A 59 6.43 7.94 8.02
CA ALA A 59 7.66 7.46 7.42
C ALA A 59 8.75 7.41 8.51
N GLU A 60 9.28 6.22 8.77
CA GLU A 60 10.42 6.04 9.67
C GLU A 60 11.75 6.32 8.97
N PRO A 61 12.85 6.55 9.72
CA PRO A 61 14.19 6.59 9.14
C PRO A 61 14.44 5.35 8.27
N GLY A 62 14.83 5.56 7.01
CA GLY A 62 15.00 4.48 6.02
C GLY A 62 13.76 4.15 5.17
N ALA A 63 12.65 4.88 5.34
CA ALA A 63 11.49 4.73 4.47
C ALA A 63 11.84 5.02 3.00
N LYS A 64 11.36 4.14 2.10
CA LYS A 64 11.47 4.37 0.65
C LYS A 64 10.25 5.15 0.19
N ILE A 65 10.42 6.46 0.00
CA ILE A 65 9.36 7.35 -0.47
C ILE A 65 9.26 7.28 -2.01
N PRO A 66 8.07 7.03 -2.59
CA PRO A 66 7.90 6.95 -4.03
C PRO A 66 7.82 8.35 -4.67
N THR A 67 8.22 8.46 -5.94
CA THR A 67 7.75 9.56 -6.81
C THR A 67 6.30 9.33 -7.21
N ARG A 68 5.63 10.33 -7.79
CA ARG A 68 4.25 10.18 -8.28
C ARG A 68 4.12 9.06 -9.31
N GLU A 69 5.08 8.95 -10.22
CA GLU A 69 5.12 7.91 -11.27
C GLU A 69 5.30 6.52 -10.67
N ARG A 70 6.18 6.38 -9.67
CA ARG A 70 6.36 5.09 -8.96
C ARG A 70 5.12 4.73 -8.15
N ALA A 71 4.50 5.70 -7.48
CA ALA A 71 3.27 5.50 -6.71
C ALA A 71 2.14 4.98 -7.62
N ALA A 72 1.95 5.60 -8.79
CA ALA A 72 0.94 5.19 -9.77
C ALA A 72 1.14 3.77 -10.35
N ARG A 73 2.38 3.26 -10.32
CA ARG A 73 2.72 1.89 -10.75
C ARG A 73 2.47 0.83 -9.69
N THR A 74 2.07 1.20 -8.47
CA THR A 74 1.76 0.24 -7.39
C THR A 74 0.60 -0.67 -7.77
N ARG A 75 0.75 -1.96 -7.45
CA ARG A 75 -0.22 -3.04 -7.75
C ARG A 75 -0.50 -3.95 -6.56
N SER A 76 0.38 -4.03 -5.58
CA SER A 76 0.15 -4.80 -4.35
C SER A 76 0.79 -4.17 -3.12
N ILE A 77 0.35 -4.62 -1.94
CA ILE A 77 0.89 -4.29 -0.64
C ILE A 77 1.26 -5.59 0.08
N TRP A 78 2.35 -5.55 0.83
CA TRP A 78 2.88 -6.66 1.59
C TRP A 78 3.21 -6.20 3.00
N LEU A 79 3.04 -7.10 3.97
CA LEU A 79 3.62 -6.93 5.29
C LEU A 79 5.08 -7.37 5.23
N THR A 80 5.99 -6.57 5.77
CA THR A 80 7.44 -6.84 5.80
C THR A 80 7.74 -8.18 6.48
N GLN A 81 6.94 -8.55 7.50
CA GLN A 81 7.06 -9.83 8.21
C GLN A 81 6.72 -11.05 7.35
N ASP A 82 5.82 -10.90 6.37
CA ASP A 82 5.40 -12.00 5.49
C ASP A 82 6.31 -12.11 4.27
N LYS A 83 6.84 -10.96 3.81
CA LYS A 83 7.72 -10.88 2.65
C LYS A 83 8.61 -9.65 2.75
N ALA A 84 9.92 -9.84 2.69
CA ALA A 84 10.88 -8.73 2.64
C ALA A 84 10.70 -7.89 1.34
N PRO A 85 10.89 -6.56 1.38
CA PRO A 85 10.90 -5.72 0.20
C PRO A 85 11.92 -6.19 -0.84
N ASP A 86 11.49 -6.29 -2.10
CA ASP A 86 12.33 -6.71 -3.21
C ASP A 86 12.47 -5.59 -4.27
N ARG A 87 13.08 -5.90 -5.42
CA ARG A 87 13.27 -4.95 -6.53
C ARG A 87 11.98 -4.32 -7.07
N THR A 88 10.82 -4.92 -6.79
CA THR A 88 9.50 -4.41 -7.19
C THR A 88 8.95 -3.35 -6.24
N ALA A 89 9.62 -3.10 -5.11
CA ALA A 89 9.16 -2.13 -4.11
C ALA A 89 9.04 -0.72 -4.71
N THR A 90 7.81 -0.19 -4.75
CA THR A 90 7.54 1.21 -5.10
C THR A 90 7.72 2.10 -3.88
N ALA A 91 7.36 1.62 -2.68
CA ALA A 91 7.55 2.32 -1.41
C ALA A 91 7.69 1.36 -0.22
N VAL A 92 8.35 1.79 0.86
CA VAL A 92 8.59 0.98 2.08
C VAL A 92 8.38 1.86 3.32
N PHE A 93 7.57 1.38 4.27
CA PHE A 93 7.20 2.06 5.51
C PHE A 93 7.12 1.04 6.66
N GLY A 94 8.23 0.85 7.39
CA GLY A 94 8.28 -0.07 8.54
C GLY A 94 7.73 -1.46 8.20
N ASP A 95 6.59 -1.80 8.81
CA ASP A 95 5.91 -3.09 8.65
C ASP A 95 5.22 -3.30 7.30
N VAL A 96 5.13 -2.29 6.44
CA VAL A 96 4.35 -2.34 5.19
C VAL A 96 5.17 -1.83 4.02
N TRP A 97 5.11 -2.54 2.89
CA TRP A 97 5.68 -2.06 1.64
C TRP A 97 4.74 -2.25 0.45
N PHE A 98 4.92 -1.39 -0.54
CA PHE A 98 4.13 -1.32 -1.76
C PHE A 98 4.96 -1.85 -2.91
N SER A 99 4.35 -2.62 -3.81
CA SER A 99 5.02 -3.26 -4.94
C SER A 99 4.37 -2.90 -6.27
N SER A 100 5.17 -2.79 -7.33
CA SER A 100 4.69 -2.66 -8.71
C SER A 100 4.17 -3.98 -9.30
N ARG A 101 4.40 -5.12 -8.62
CA ARG A 101 3.95 -6.43 -9.07
C ARG A 101 2.52 -6.67 -8.61
N ALA A 102 1.67 -7.09 -9.54
CA ALA A 102 0.32 -7.53 -9.22
C ALA A 102 0.35 -8.89 -8.50
N ILE A 103 -0.57 -9.06 -7.57
CA ILE A 103 -0.95 -10.37 -7.03
C ILE A 103 -2.26 -10.79 -7.68
N ARG A 104 -2.39 -12.08 -7.98
CA ARG A 104 -3.64 -12.65 -8.49
C ARG A 104 -4.38 -13.28 -7.32
N ALA A 105 -5.71 -13.17 -7.33
CA ALA A 105 -6.53 -14.09 -6.57
C ALA A 105 -6.34 -15.45 -7.22
N ASP A 106 -6.03 -16.49 -6.44
CA ASP A 106 -6.26 -17.83 -6.95
C ASP A 106 -7.76 -17.96 -7.13
N ASN A 107 -8.14 -18.21 -8.38
CA ASN A 107 -9.53 -18.19 -8.79
C ASN A 107 -10.14 -19.56 -8.44
N THR A 108 -10.20 -19.87 -7.15
CA THR A 108 -10.89 -21.07 -6.68
C THR A 108 -12.38 -20.73 -6.69
N ARG A 109 -13.02 -21.06 -7.81
CA ARG A 109 -14.48 -21.13 -7.94
C ARG A 109 -14.98 -22.44 -7.35
#